data_AF-A0A0S8ZMM1-F1
#
_entry.id   AF-A0A0S8ZMM1-F1
#
_cell.length_a   1.000
_cell.length_b   1.000
_cell.length_c   1.000
_cell.angle_alpha   90.00
_cell.angle_beta   90.00
_cell.angle_gamma   90.00
#
_symmetry.space_group_name_H-M   'P 1'
#
loop_
_entity.id
_entity.type
_entity.pdbx_description
1 polymer ?
#
loop_
_entity_poly.entity_id
_entity_poly.type
_entity_poly.pdbx_seq_one_letter_code
_entity_poly.pdbx_strand_id
1 'polypeptide(L)'
;MPHTFVLNLIPTSANDELATGAGVAPPPTKSDSGHTLDAPTIEEQVVQLRRGGLSIAKIVQATGLPERRVKALTKDVPMGISTPFDKSVSRIYDLATRSQGIKDYELRGILHQEYGCKWDTAEGRYYSSFDADVVKRVKERVRQRASKDDSNVIFVMDWVDEAAPTGSRLFLEESALNLMCRIDECINQFMELHGAHATEDSEDADLAQRKQAFAARKHILKIVSALGAEPVAKLLVRTTAVTNSLDGVPDMSCPKVPDARDEYFPEPSNNDPFLEYVESQGWLG
;
A
#
# COMPACT_ATOMS: atom_id res chain seq x y z
N MET A 1 18.69 22.52 34.30
CA MET A 1 20.00 22.36 33.62
C MET A 1 19.70 21.99 32.17
N PRO A 2 19.82 22.92 31.22
CA PRO A 2 19.43 22.70 29.83
C PRO A 2 20.49 21.93 29.04
N HIS A 3 20.02 21.01 28.21
CA HIS A 3 20.79 20.24 27.25
C HIS A 3 21.47 21.15 26.21
N THR A 4 22.77 20.93 25.99
CA THR A 4 23.50 21.48 24.84
C THR A 4 23.93 20.29 23.99
N PHE A 5 23.21 20.00 22.90
CA PHE A 5 23.67 19.08 21.86
C PHE A 5 24.06 19.92 20.65
N VAL A 6 25.36 19.91 20.35
CA VAL A 6 25.98 20.58 19.20
C VAL A 6 25.90 19.64 18.00
N LEU A 7 25.16 20.03 16.97
CA LEU A 7 25.19 19.38 15.65
C LEU A 7 26.38 19.93 14.87
N ASN A 8 27.41 19.11 14.67
CA ASN A 8 28.46 19.37 13.69
C ASN A 8 27.96 18.93 12.30
N LEU A 9 27.57 19.91 11.49
CA LEU A 9 27.29 19.74 10.06
C LEU A 9 28.60 19.86 9.28
N ILE A 10 28.96 18.81 8.54
CA ILE A 10 30.00 18.81 7.51
C ILE A 10 29.37 19.31 6.21
N PRO A 11 29.93 20.33 5.53
CA PRO A 11 29.54 20.68 4.17
C PRO A 11 30.55 20.11 3.16
N THR A 12 30.08 19.22 2.27
CA THR A 12 30.87 18.76 1.12
C THR A 12 30.43 19.50 -0.15
N SER A 13 31.27 20.46 -0.55
CA SER A 13 31.70 20.77 -1.92
C SER A 13 30.63 20.81 -3.03
N ALA A 14 30.14 22.01 -3.33
CA ALA A 14 29.72 22.40 -4.68
C ALA A 14 30.89 23.15 -5.34
N ASN A 15 31.34 22.68 -6.51
CA ASN A 15 32.25 23.42 -7.38
C ASN A 15 31.47 23.80 -8.63
N ASP A 16 31.32 25.09 -8.86
CA ASP A 16 31.00 25.66 -10.16
C ASP A 16 31.78 26.97 -10.31
N GLU A 17 32.25 27.22 -11.54
CA GLU A 17 32.72 28.48 -12.15
C GLU A 17 34.08 28.44 -12.91
N LEU A 18 33.91 28.55 -14.24
CA LEU A 18 34.54 29.51 -15.16
C LEU A 18 36.03 29.41 -15.54
N ALA A 19 36.21 28.97 -16.79
CA ALA A 19 36.74 29.73 -17.94
C ALA A 19 38.19 30.25 -17.99
N THR A 20 38.86 29.75 -19.05
CA THR A 20 39.77 30.44 -20.00
C THR A 20 41.12 30.99 -19.53
N GLY A 21 42.18 30.41 -20.08
CA GLY A 21 43.51 31.02 -20.17
C GLY A 21 44.33 30.34 -21.27
N ALA A 22 44.56 31.08 -22.36
CA ALA A 22 45.30 30.64 -23.55
C ALA A 22 46.78 30.38 -23.27
N GLY A 23 47.39 29.44 -24.01
CA GLY A 23 48.85 29.31 -24.02
C GLY A 23 49.42 28.10 -24.76
N VAL A 24 49.73 28.31 -26.06
CA VAL A 24 50.88 27.75 -26.80
C VAL A 24 50.93 26.22 -27.06
N ALA A 25 50.82 25.87 -28.34
CA ALA A 25 51.03 24.53 -28.89
C ALA A 25 52.53 24.18 -29.06
N PRO A 26 52.92 22.92 -28.81
CA PRO A 26 54.06 22.26 -29.47
C PRO A 26 53.60 21.17 -30.48
N PRO A 27 54.48 20.73 -31.41
CA PRO A 27 54.13 20.05 -32.67
C PRO A 27 53.81 18.54 -32.52
N PRO A 28 53.26 17.89 -33.57
CA PRO A 28 52.59 16.60 -33.43
C PRO A 28 53.59 15.44 -33.37
N THR A 29 53.59 14.70 -32.26
CA THR A 29 54.13 13.34 -32.19
C THR A 29 53.08 12.37 -32.69
N LYS A 30 53.36 11.72 -33.81
CA LYS A 30 52.66 10.51 -34.25
C LYS A 30 52.89 9.41 -33.22
N SER A 31 51.83 8.95 -32.57
CA SER A 31 51.78 7.61 -31.96
C SER A 31 50.39 7.03 -32.14
N ASP A 32 50.36 5.97 -32.95
CA ASP A 32 49.30 4.98 -33.06
C ASP A 32 48.71 4.62 -31.69
N SER A 33 47.40 4.76 -31.56
CA SER A 33 46.52 3.74 -30.96
C SER A 33 45.10 4.27 -31.03
N GLY A 34 44.38 3.83 -32.06
CA GLY A 34 42.94 4.04 -32.16
C GLY A 34 42.23 3.39 -30.97
N HIS A 35 41.57 4.21 -30.16
CA HIS A 35 40.42 3.78 -29.39
C HIS A 35 39.19 4.26 -30.14
N THR A 36 38.74 3.47 -31.11
CA THR A 36 37.36 3.52 -31.57
C THR A 36 36.48 3.02 -30.42
N LEU A 37 35.49 3.81 -30.03
CA LEU A 37 34.33 3.30 -29.30
C LEU A 37 33.56 2.43 -30.29
N ASP A 38 33.94 1.16 -30.39
CA ASP A 38 33.30 0.22 -31.30
C ASP A 38 31.81 0.13 -30.95
N ALA A 39 30.96 0.46 -31.91
CA ALA A 39 29.52 0.26 -31.80
C ALA A 39 29.27 -1.23 -31.52
N PRO A 40 28.36 -1.57 -30.57
CA PRO A 40 28.12 -2.96 -30.21
C PRO A 40 27.74 -3.74 -31.46
N THR A 41 28.42 -4.86 -31.65
CA THR A 41 28.20 -5.75 -32.78
C THR A 41 26.73 -6.16 -32.81
N ILE A 42 26.13 -6.39 -33.98
CA ILE A 42 24.71 -6.79 -34.09
C ILE A 42 24.44 -8.06 -33.23
N GLU A 43 25.42 -8.93 -33.10
CA GLU A 43 25.36 -10.14 -32.26
C GLU A 43 25.32 -9.80 -30.75
N GLU A 44 26.06 -8.79 -30.31
CA GLU A 44 26.03 -8.28 -28.93
C GLU A 44 24.72 -7.55 -28.63
N GLN A 45 24.16 -6.84 -29.61
CA GLN A 45 22.83 -6.23 -29.51
C GLN A 45 21.74 -7.30 -29.33
N VAL A 46 21.78 -8.41 -30.07
CA VAL A 46 20.85 -9.54 -29.88
C VAL A 46 20.93 -10.10 -28.46
N VAL A 47 22.13 -10.29 -27.93
CA VAL A 47 22.35 -10.77 -26.56
C VAL A 47 21.84 -9.77 -25.53
N GLN A 48 22.10 -8.47 -25.70
CA GLN A 48 21.58 -7.42 -24.83
C GLN A 48 20.05 -7.34 -24.87
N LEU A 49 19.42 -7.39 -26.04
CA LEU A 49 17.96 -7.37 -26.18
C LEU A 49 17.31 -8.61 -25.54
N ARG A 50 17.96 -9.77 -25.66
CA ARG A 50 17.51 -10.99 -24.99
C ARG A 50 17.63 -10.88 -23.47
N ARG A 51 18.74 -10.36 -22.95
CA ARG A 51 18.95 -10.05 -21.53
C ARG A 51 18.05 -8.92 -21.02
N GLY A 52 17.56 -8.06 -21.90
CA GLY A 52 16.55 -7.02 -21.61
C GLY A 52 15.11 -7.54 -21.60
N GLY A 53 14.89 -8.82 -21.92
CA GLY A 53 13.59 -9.48 -21.76
C GLY A 53 12.69 -9.48 -22.98
N LEU A 54 13.23 -9.13 -24.16
CA LEU A 54 12.47 -9.22 -25.39
C LEU A 54 12.33 -10.67 -25.86
N SER A 55 11.15 -10.99 -26.41
CA SER A 55 10.90 -12.27 -27.07
C SER A 55 11.65 -12.36 -28.39
N ILE A 56 11.95 -13.59 -28.84
CA ILE A 56 12.70 -13.84 -30.09
C ILE A 56 12.04 -13.12 -31.28
N ALA A 57 10.70 -13.10 -31.34
CA ALA A 57 9.96 -12.39 -32.38
C ALA A 57 10.22 -10.87 -32.37
N LYS A 58 10.25 -10.24 -31.19
CA LYS A 58 10.55 -8.80 -31.06
C LYS A 58 12.02 -8.50 -31.36
N ILE A 59 12.94 -9.41 -31.05
CA ILE A 59 14.37 -9.27 -31.37
C ILE A 59 14.59 -9.37 -32.88
N VAL A 60 13.93 -10.31 -33.57
CA VAL A 60 13.93 -10.42 -35.03
C VAL A 60 13.44 -9.12 -35.67
N GLN A 61 12.34 -8.56 -35.15
CA GLN A 61 11.80 -7.29 -35.64
C GLN A 61 12.75 -6.10 -35.38
N ALA A 62 13.44 -6.07 -34.24
CA ALA A 62 14.35 -4.98 -33.87
C ALA A 62 15.71 -5.04 -34.58
N THR A 63 16.21 -6.24 -34.91
CA THR A 63 17.56 -6.44 -35.46
C THR A 63 17.57 -6.80 -36.95
N GLY A 64 16.42 -7.16 -37.53
CA GLY A 64 16.29 -7.60 -38.93
C GLY A 64 16.95 -8.95 -39.23
N LEU A 65 17.49 -9.64 -38.23
CA LEU A 65 18.14 -10.94 -38.41
C LEU A 65 17.12 -12.07 -38.60
N PRO A 66 17.44 -13.10 -39.41
CA PRO A 66 16.57 -14.26 -39.58
C PRO A 66 16.42 -15.02 -38.26
N GLU A 67 15.21 -15.49 -37.96
CA GLU A 67 14.84 -16.13 -36.68
C GLU A 67 15.78 -17.27 -36.29
N ARG A 68 16.26 -18.06 -37.26
CA ARG A 68 17.22 -19.14 -37.04
C ARG A 68 18.52 -18.64 -36.40
N ARG A 69 19.01 -17.47 -36.82
CA ARG A 69 20.24 -16.86 -36.30
C ARG A 69 20.03 -16.24 -34.93
N VAL A 70 18.90 -15.58 -34.70
CA VAL A 70 18.52 -15.09 -33.37
C VAL A 70 18.40 -16.25 -32.38
N LYS A 71 17.72 -17.35 -32.73
CA LYS A 71 17.62 -18.56 -31.88
C LYS A 71 18.99 -19.13 -31.50
N ALA A 72 19.93 -19.18 -32.43
CA ALA A 72 21.29 -19.66 -32.17
C ALA A 72 22.04 -18.75 -31.19
N LEU A 73 21.96 -17.43 -31.38
CA LEU A 73 22.62 -16.43 -30.54
C LEU A 73 21.99 -16.31 -29.13
N THR A 74 20.69 -16.60 -29.01
CA THR A 74 19.95 -16.52 -27.73
C THR A 74 19.81 -17.86 -27.00
N LYS A 75 20.39 -18.95 -27.53
CA LYS A 75 20.16 -20.33 -27.04
C LYS A 75 20.49 -20.49 -25.56
N ASP A 76 21.63 -19.94 -25.15
CA ASP A 76 22.14 -20.05 -23.77
C ASP A 76 22.02 -18.72 -23.02
N VAL A 77 21.30 -17.74 -23.59
CA VAL A 77 21.09 -16.43 -22.97
C VAL A 77 19.73 -16.41 -22.28
N PRO A 78 19.69 -16.40 -20.93
CA PRO A 78 18.43 -16.30 -20.20
C PRO A 78 17.72 -15.00 -20.58
N MET A 79 16.40 -15.11 -20.78
CA MET A 79 15.58 -13.94 -21.09
C MET A 79 15.54 -13.01 -19.88
N GLY A 80 15.78 -11.73 -20.12
CA GLY A 80 15.57 -10.69 -19.13
C GLY A 80 14.18 -10.72 -18.53
N ILE A 81 14.13 -10.56 -17.23
CA ILE A 81 12.96 -10.49 -16.38
C ILE A 81 12.26 -9.14 -16.67
N SER A 82 11.43 -9.08 -17.73
CA SER A 82 10.71 -7.86 -18.14
C SER A 82 9.20 -7.93 -17.93
N THR A 83 8.69 -8.90 -17.18
CA THR A 83 7.28 -8.86 -16.75
C THR A 83 7.14 -8.03 -15.47
N PRO A 84 6.03 -7.28 -15.27
CA PRO A 84 5.76 -6.56 -14.02
C PRO A 84 5.87 -7.45 -12.78
N PHE A 85 5.45 -8.71 -12.91
CA PHE A 85 5.57 -9.75 -11.89
C PHE A 85 7.02 -10.00 -11.48
N ASP A 86 7.85 -10.26 -12.47
CA ASP A 86 9.26 -10.57 -12.37
C ASP A 86 10.07 -9.41 -11.76
N LYS A 87 9.78 -8.17 -12.19
CA LYS A 87 10.36 -6.95 -11.59
C LYS A 87 9.95 -6.76 -10.14
N SER A 88 8.66 -6.93 -9.86
CA SER A 88 8.09 -6.82 -8.51
C SER A 88 8.74 -7.83 -7.56
N VAL A 89 8.87 -9.09 -7.98
CA VAL A 89 9.51 -10.15 -7.19
C VAL A 89 10.95 -9.79 -6.87
N SER A 90 11.71 -9.23 -7.80
CA SER A 90 13.09 -8.83 -7.50
C SER A 90 13.16 -7.70 -6.49
N ARG A 91 12.41 -6.60 -6.72
CA ARG A 91 12.42 -5.43 -5.83
C ARG A 91 11.92 -5.76 -4.43
N ILE A 92 10.86 -6.58 -4.33
CA ILE A 92 10.30 -7.01 -3.05
C ILE A 92 11.26 -7.96 -2.34
N TYR A 93 11.97 -8.84 -3.06
CA TYR A 93 12.96 -9.72 -2.45
C TYR A 93 14.07 -8.93 -1.75
N ASP A 94 14.61 -7.91 -2.42
CA ASP A 94 15.68 -7.07 -1.88
C ASP A 94 15.25 -6.35 -0.58
N LEU A 95 13.99 -5.91 -0.50
CA LEU A 95 13.45 -5.28 0.71
C LEU A 95 13.04 -6.31 1.77
N ALA A 96 12.43 -7.43 1.39
CA ALA A 96 11.93 -8.43 2.33
C ALA A 96 13.04 -9.18 3.07
N THR A 97 14.25 -9.23 2.50
CA THR A 97 15.44 -9.85 3.11
C THR A 97 16.17 -8.96 4.10
N ARG A 98 15.84 -7.66 4.16
CA ARG A 98 16.43 -6.74 5.15
C ARG A 98 16.00 -7.14 6.56
N SER A 99 16.75 -6.72 7.58
CA SER A 99 16.46 -7.03 8.99
C SER A 99 15.07 -6.58 9.45
N GLN A 100 14.59 -5.46 8.90
CA GLN A 100 13.27 -4.90 9.15
C GLN A 100 12.14 -5.65 8.42
N GLY A 101 12.44 -6.41 7.35
CA GLY A 101 11.43 -6.93 6.43
C GLY A 101 10.73 -5.84 5.61
N ILE A 102 9.79 -6.21 4.76
CA ILE A 102 9.00 -5.27 3.94
C ILE A 102 7.60 -5.05 4.51
N LYS A 103 7.14 -3.80 4.56
CA LYS A 103 5.79 -3.41 4.95
C LYS A 103 4.77 -3.66 3.83
N ASP A 104 3.49 -3.78 4.16
CA ASP A 104 2.45 -4.03 3.15
C ASP A 104 2.24 -2.79 2.26
N TYR A 105 2.36 -1.58 2.82
CA TYR A 105 2.33 -0.34 2.01
C TYR A 105 3.53 -0.24 1.03
N GLU A 106 4.74 -0.61 1.44
CA GLU A 106 5.92 -0.63 0.54
C GLU A 106 5.74 -1.65 -0.58
N LEU A 107 5.26 -2.84 -0.23
CA LEU A 107 4.97 -3.90 -1.19
C LEU A 107 3.93 -3.44 -2.21
N ARG A 108 2.83 -2.83 -1.74
CA ARG A 108 1.77 -2.30 -2.62
C ARG A 108 2.27 -1.15 -3.47
N GLY A 109 3.12 -0.27 -2.92
CA GLY A 109 3.77 0.79 -3.68
C GLY A 109 4.59 0.25 -4.86
N ILE A 110 5.36 -0.82 -4.66
CA ILE A 110 6.08 -1.49 -5.75
C ILE A 110 5.10 -2.06 -6.78
N LEU A 111 4.05 -2.76 -6.35
CA LEU A 111 3.07 -3.31 -7.27
C LEU A 111 2.35 -2.22 -8.07
N HIS A 112 2.04 -1.08 -7.46
CA HIS A 112 1.46 0.07 -8.14
C HIS A 112 2.43 0.68 -9.16
N GLN A 113 3.73 0.72 -8.87
CA GLN A 113 4.73 1.19 -9.83
C GLN A 113 4.88 0.24 -11.03
N GLU A 114 4.81 -1.08 -10.80
CA GLU A 114 5.04 -2.07 -11.87
C GLU A 114 3.77 -2.39 -12.68
N TYR A 115 2.59 -2.42 -12.04
CA TYR A 115 1.30 -2.76 -12.66
C TYR A 115 0.42 -1.53 -12.96
N GLY A 116 0.67 -0.40 -12.31
CA GLY A 116 -0.13 0.83 -12.44
C GLY A 116 -1.43 0.83 -11.63
N CYS A 117 -2.14 1.95 -11.74
CA CYS A 117 -3.50 2.16 -11.26
C CYS A 117 -4.42 2.48 -12.45
N LYS A 118 -5.73 2.32 -12.26
CA LYS A 118 -6.75 2.79 -13.19
C LYS A 118 -7.73 3.68 -12.44
N TRP A 119 -8.00 4.86 -12.98
CA TRP A 119 -9.06 5.72 -12.47
C TRP A 119 -10.43 5.16 -12.85
N ASP A 120 -11.32 5.01 -11.88
CA ASP A 120 -12.73 4.71 -12.14
C ASP A 120 -13.55 6.01 -12.06
N THR A 121 -14.02 6.45 -13.23
CA THR A 121 -14.81 7.67 -13.37
C THR A 121 -16.21 7.57 -12.77
N ALA A 122 -16.72 6.36 -12.54
CA ALA A 122 -18.05 6.14 -11.96
C ALA A 122 -18.02 6.24 -10.43
N GLU A 123 -16.91 5.84 -9.82
CA GLU A 123 -16.75 5.86 -8.36
C GLU A 123 -15.81 6.95 -7.86
N GLY A 124 -15.13 7.66 -8.76
CA GLY A 124 -14.20 8.74 -8.42
C GLY A 124 -13.02 8.28 -7.59
N ARG A 125 -12.49 7.09 -7.88
CA ARG A 125 -11.35 6.53 -7.15
C ARG A 125 -10.40 5.73 -8.03
N TYR A 126 -9.15 5.66 -7.61
CA TYR A 126 -8.16 4.76 -8.20
C TYR A 126 -8.38 3.31 -7.78
N TYR A 127 -8.24 2.41 -8.74
CA TYR A 127 -8.18 0.98 -8.55
C TYR A 127 -6.80 0.44 -8.89
N SER A 128 -6.31 -0.48 -8.06
CA SER A 128 -5.11 -1.25 -8.36
C SER A 128 -5.30 -2.07 -9.64
N SER A 129 -4.33 -2.05 -10.55
CA SER A 129 -4.30 -2.96 -11.71
C SER A 129 -3.93 -4.41 -11.35
N PHE A 130 -3.78 -4.69 -10.05
CA PHE A 130 -3.47 -6.00 -9.48
C PHE A 130 -4.49 -6.34 -8.40
N ASP A 131 -4.68 -7.64 -8.15
CA ASP A 131 -5.60 -8.16 -7.14
C ASP A 131 -4.85 -8.87 -6.00
N ALA A 132 -5.61 -9.42 -5.05
CA ALA A 132 -5.06 -10.18 -3.94
C ALA A 132 -4.31 -11.45 -4.39
N ASP A 133 -4.66 -12.03 -5.55
CA ASP A 133 -3.97 -13.20 -6.09
C ASP A 133 -2.58 -12.84 -6.62
N VAL A 134 -2.42 -11.69 -7.29
CA VAL A 134 -1.11 -11.17 -7.68
C VAL A 134 -0.22 -10.97 -6.45
N VAL A 135 -0.73 -10.33 -5.39
CA VAL A 135 0.02 -10.14 -4.13
C VAL A 135 0.47 -11.49 -3.55
N LYS A 136 -0.43 -12.47 -3.51
CA LYS A 136 -0.15 -13.82 -3.01
C LYS A 136 0.94 -14.52 -3.84
N ARG A 137 0.82 -14.50 -5.17
CA ARG A 137 1.80 -15.11 -6.09
C ARG A 137 3.18 -14.47 -5.98
N VAL A 138 3.24 -13.14 -5.83
CA VAL A 138 4.50 -12.42 -5.63
C VAL A 138 5.15 -12.80 -4.29
N LYS A 139 4.40 -12.75 -3.17
CA LYS A 139 4.91 -13.17 -1.85
C LYS A 139 5.42 -14.62 -1.87
N GLU A 140 4.70 -15.51 -2.54
CA GLU A 140 5.10 -16.92 -2.70
C GLU A 140 6.39 -17.07 -3.51
N ARG A 141 6.51 -16.39 -4.66
CA ARG A 141 7.71 -16.44 -5.50
C ARG A 141 8.94 -15.88 -4.78
N VAL A 142 8.77 -14.83 -3.98
CA VAL A 142 9.82 -14.25 -3.13
C VAL A 142 10.28 -15.26 -2.08
N ARG A 143 9.36 -15.94 -1.39
CA ARG A 143 9.72 -17.02 -0.44
C ARG A 143 10.47 -18.16 -1.10
N GLN A 144 10.01 -18.61 -2.26
CA GLN A 144 10.70 -19.66 -3.03
C GLN A 144 12.12 -19.27 -3.45
N ARG A 145 12.34 -17.99 -3.76
CA ARG A 145 13.68 -17.46 -4.04
C ARG A 145 14.53 -17.47 -2.77
N ALA A 146 13.98 -16.96 -1.66
CA ALA A 146 14.66 -16.91 -0.37
C ALA A 146 15.10 -18.30 0.11
N SER A 147 14.27 -19.32 -0.04
CA SER A 147 14.62 -20.70 0.30
C SER A 147 15.75 -21.28 -0.56
N LYS A 148 15.94 -20.81 -1.80
CA LYS A 148 17.07 -21.23 -2.65
C LYS A 148 18.36 -20.52 -2.28
N ASP A 149 18.23 -19.27 -1.85
CA ASP A 149 19.35 -18.39 -1.49
C ASP A 149 19.69 -18.47 0.01
N ASP A 150 19.13 -19.47 0.74
CA ASP A 150 19.23 -19.67 2.20
C ASP A 150 19.04 -18.38 3.03
N SER A 151 18.12 -17.54 2.55
CA SER A 151 17.82 -16.22 3.11
C SER A 151 16.46 -16.24 3.78
N ASN A 152 16.31 -15.46 4.86
CA ASN A 152 15.02 -15.26 5.50
C ASN A 152 14.30 -14.05 4.86
N VAL A 153 13.00 -14.16 4.67
CA VAL A 153 12.16 -13.05 4.18
C VAL A 153 11.06 -12.74 5.19
N ILE A 154 10.92 -11.46 5.50
CA ILE A 154 9.99 -10.98 6.51
C ILE A 154 8.99 -10.04 5.83
N PHE A 155 7.70 -10.37 5.93
CA PHE A 155 6.60 -9.52 5.52
C PHE A 155 5.92 -9.00 6.77
N VAL A 156 5.98 -7.68 6.98
CA VAL A 156 5.56 -7.03 8.23
C VAL A 156 4.23 -6.33 8.02
N MET A 157 3.32 -6.45 8.98
CA MET A 157 2.08 -5.67 8.97
C MET A 157 2.38 -4.19 9.22
N ASP A 158 1.61 -3.30 8.61
CA ASP A 158 1.92 -1.87 8.62
C ASP A 158 1.98 -1.28 10.04
N TRP A 159 1.09 -1.73 10.94
CA TRP A 159 1.01 -1.25 12.33
C TRP A 159 2.14 -1.74 13.26
N VAL A 160 2.93 -2.74 12.88
CA VAL A 160 3.98 -3.30 13.75
C VAL A 160 5.14 -2.31 13.89
N ASP A 161 5.61 -2.01 15.09
CA ASP A 161 6.86 -1.27 15.27
C ASP A 161 8.06 -2.21 15.03
N GLU A 162 8.89 -1.90 14.03
CA GLU A 162 10.07 -2.69 13.69
C GLU A 162 11.16 -2.62 14.76
N ALA A 163 11.23 -1.53 15.55
CA ALA A 163 12.17 -1.39 16.66
C ALA A 163 11.73 -2.20 17.89
N ALA A 164 10.42 -2.39 18.08
CA ALA A 164 9.87 -3.19 19.18
C ALA A 164 8.65 -4.04 18.73
N PRO A 165 8.84 -5.11 17.92
CA PRO A 165 7.73 -5.84 17.32
C PRO A 165 6.83 -6.53 18.37
N THR A 166 7.44 -7.17 19.36
CA THR A 166 6.69 -7.82 20.45
C THR A 166 6.02 -6.79 21.35
N GLY A 167 6.70 -5.68 21.64
CA GLY A 167 6.17 -4.62 22.50
C GLY A 167 4.95 -3.94 21.89
N SER A 168 5.02 -3.55 20.62
CA SER A 168 3.90 -2.95 19.89
C SER A 168 2.70 -3.89 19.77
N ARG A 169 2.92 -5.18 19.49
CA ARG A 169 1.84 -6.19 19.49
C ARG A 169 1.16 -6.30 20.85
N LEU A 170 1.95 -6.52 21.91
CA LEU A 170 1.39 -6.70 23.26
C LEU A 170 0.64 -5.45 23.73
N PHE A 171 1.16 -4.26 23.41
CA PHE A 171 0.48 -3.01 23.71
C PHE A 171 -0.89 -2.90 23.03
N LEU A 172 -1.00 -3.26 21.75
CA LEU A 172 -2.29 -3.25 21.04
C LEU A 172 -3.25 -4.32 21.57
N GLU A 173 -2.75 -5.51 21.92
CA GLU A 173 -3.54 -6.58 22.53
C GLU A 173 -4.11 -6.15 23.89
N GLU A 174 -3.29 -5.55 24.76
CA GLU A 174 -3.71 -5.02 26.05
C GLU A 174 -4.69 -3.86 25.90
N SER A 175 -4.43 -2.94 24.97
CA SER A 175 -5.33 -1.83 24.66
C SER A 175 -6.70 -2.31 24.18
N ALA A 176 -6.73 -3.36 23.34
CA ALA A 176 -7.98 -3.95 22.88
C ALA A 176 -8.77 -4.61 24.02
N LEU A 177 -8.11 -5.33 24.92
CA LEU A 177 -8.74 -5.91 26.11
C LEU A 177 -9.31 -4.82 27.03
N ASN A 178 -8.54 -3.77 27.30
CA ASN A 178 -8.97 -2.65 28.11
C ASN A 178 -10.20 -1.95 27.50
N LEU A 179 -10.20 -1.71 26.20
CA LEU A 179 -11.36 -1.13 25.50
C LEU A 179 -12.59 -2.03 25.61
N MET A 180 -12.43 -3.35 25.48
CA MET A 180 -13.53 -4.30 25.62
C MET A 180 -14.10 -4.32 27.04
N CYS A 181 -13.25 -4.29 28.07
CA CYS A 181 -13.68 -4.14 29.46
C CYS A 181 -14.50 -2.86 29.67
N ARG A 182 -14.07 -1.72 29.10
CA ARG A 182 -14.82 -0.47 29.17
C ARG A 182 -16.18 -0.56 28.49
N ILE A 183 -16.26 -1.23 27.34
CA ILE A 183 -17.54 -1.46 26.66
C ILE A 183 -18.46 -2.31 27.56
N ASP A 184 -17.94 -3.38 28.16
CA ASP A 184 -18.71 -4.23 29.06
C ASP A 184 -19.22 -3.44 30.30
N GLU A 185 -18.39 -2.58 30.88
CA GLU A 185 -18.81 -1.65 31.95
C GLU A 185 -19.96 -0.73 31.51
N CYS A 186 -19.85 -0.10 30.34
CA CYS A 186 -20.90 0.76 29.79
C CYS A 186 -22.20 -0.01 29.54
N ILE A 187 -22.11 -1.25 29.06
CA ILE A 187 -23.30 -2.09 28.82
C ILE A 187 -23.95 -2.50 30.13
N ASN A 188 -23.18 -2.85 31.15
CA ASN A 188 -23.73 -3.17 32.47
C ASN A 188 -24.48 -1.96 33.05
N GLN A 189 -23.87 -0.76 33.02
CA GLN A 189 -24.51 0.48 33.46
C GLN A 189 -25.78 0.79 32.66
N PHE A 190 -25.74 0.59 31.34
CA PHE A 190 -26.92 0.76 30.48
C PHE A 190 -28.04 -0.20 30.86
N MET A 191 -27.73 -1.48 31.10
CA MET A 191 -28.73 -2.48 31.47
C MET A 191 -29.30 -2.25 32.87
N GLU A 192 -28.51 -1.72 33.81
CA GLU A 192 -28.99 -1.32 35.14
C GLU A 192 -30.00 -0.17 35.06
N LEU A 193 -29.78 0.81 34.18
CA LEU A 193 -30.63 2.00 34.06
C LEU A 193 -31.81 1.83 33.09
N HIS A 194 -31.64 1.02 32.05
CA HIS A 194 -32.55 0.94 30.90
C HIS A 194 -32.93 -0.49 30.49
N GLY A 195 -32.66 -1.48 31.34
CA GLY A 195 -33.00 -2.88 31.08
C GLY A 195 -34.49 -3.09 30.87
N ALA A 196 -34.85 -3.75 29.76
CA ALA A 196 -36.21 -4.14 29.47
C ALA A 196 -36.69 -5.16 30.50
N HIS A 197 -37.93 -5.01 30.97
CA HIS A 197 -38.55 -5.94 31.93
C HIS A 197 -37.71 -6.15 33.20
N ALA A 198 -36.94 -5.15 33.64
CA ALA A 198 -36.00 -5.27 34.77
C ALA A 198 -36.64 -5.70 36.11
N THR A 199 -37.97 -5.54 36.25
CA THR A 199 -38.72 -5.93 37.45
C THR A 199 -39.41 -7.28 37.33
N GLU A 200 -39.33 -7.95 36.16
CA GLU A 200 -40.03 -9.20 35.88
C GLU A 200 -39.06 -10.39 36.02
N ASP A 201 -39.41 -11.35 36.87
CA ASP A 201 -38.65 -12.58 37.07
C ASP A 201 -39.27 -13.70 36.21
N SER A 202 -38.91 -13.71 34.91
CA SER A 202 -39.36 -14.71 33.94
C SER A 202 -38.27 -15.06 32.94
N GLU A 203 -38.28 -16.28 32.40
CA GLU A 203 -37.31 -16.71 31.39
C GLU A 203 -37.34 -15.84 30.12
N ASP A 204 -38.53 -15.32 29.77
CA ASP A 204 -38.71 -14.42 28.63
C ASP A 204 -38.09 -13.04 28.90
N ALA A 205 -38.20 -12.53 30.13
CA ALA A 205 -37.56 -11.27 30.55
C ALA A 205 -36.03 -11.40 30.51
N ASP A 206 -35.47 -12.51 31.02
CA ASP A 206 -34.04 -12.81 30.94
C ASP A 206 -33.54 -12.86 29.49
N LEU A 207 -34.30 -13.50 28.60
CA LEU A 207 -33.96 -13.58 27.19
C LEU A 207 -34.02 -12.21 26.51
N ALA A 208 -35.02 -11.39 26.84
CA ALA A 208 -35.16 -10.03 26.33
C ALA A 208 -33.98 -9.14 26.78
N GLN A 209 -33.57 -9.23 28.04
CA GLN A 209 -32.43 -8.49 28.58
C GLN A 209 -31.11 -8.88 27.89
N ARG A 210 -30.86 -10.17 27.69
CA ARG A 210 -29.65 -10.63 26.95
C ARG A 210 -29.63 -10.11 25.51
N LYS A 211 -30.78 -10.13 24.83
CA LYS A 211 -30.90 -9.59 23.46
C LYS A 211 -30.65 -8.08 23.43
N GLN A 212 -31.19 -7.34 24.39
CA GLN A 212 -30.97 -5.90 24.51
C GLN A 212 -29.51 -5.56 24.78
N ALA A 213 -28.86 -6.25 25.73
CA ALA A 213 -27.43 -6.05 26.04
C ALA A 213 -26.55 -6.31 24.81
N PHE A 214 -26.82 -7.38 24.06
CA PHE A 214 -26.13 -7.67 22.81
C PHE A 214 -26.34 -6.58 21.75
N ALA A 215 -27.59 -6.12 21.58
CA ALA A 215 -27.92 -5.06 20.62
C ALA A 215 -27.25 -3.73 20.98
N ALA A 216 -27.25 -3.35 22.26
CA ALA A 216 -26.59 -2.16 22.79
C ALA A 216 -25.07 -2.23 22.57
N ARG A 217 -24.44 -3.38 22.88
CA ARG A 217 -23.00 -3.61 22.62
C ARG A 217 -22.67 -3.41 21.15
N LYS A 218 -23.45 -4.01 20.26
CA LYS A 218 -23.29 -3.87 18.82
C LYS A 218 -23.49 -2.42 18.35
N HIS A 219 -24.42 -1.68 18.97
CA HIS A 219 -24.64 -0.28 18.64
C HIS A 219 -23.43 0.60 19.00
N ILE A 220 -22.88 0.45 20.21
CA ILE A 220 -21.65 1.14 20.63
C ILE A 220 -20.50 0.81 19.67
N LEU A 221 -20.28 -0.47 19.40
CA LEU A 221 -19.20 -0.91 18.50
C LEU A 221 -19.31 -0.32 17.09
N LYS A 222 -20.53 -0.16 16.56
CA LYS A 222 -20.74 0.50 15.26
C LYS A 222 -20.35 1.97 15.29
N ILE A 223 -20.67 2.68 16.36
CA ILE A 223 -20.35 4.10 16.51
C ILE A 223 -18.85 4.30 16.63
N VAL A 224 -18.18 3.54 17.51
CA VAL A 224 -16.74 3.75 17.81
C VAL A 224 -15.81 3.22 16.73
N SER A 225 -16.19 2.16 16.02
CA SER A 225 -15.30 1.60 14.99
C SER A 225 -15.31 2.42 13.71
N ALA A 226 -16.44 3.03 13.33
CA ALA A 226 -16.65 3.62 12.00
C ALA A 226 -16.35 2.66 10.81
N LEU A 227 -16.07 1.37 11.06
CA LEU A 227 -15.76 0.33 10.06
C LEU A 227 -17.02 -0.39 9.56
N GLY A 228 -18.21 0.11 9.92
CA GLY A 228 -19.49 -0.47 9.50
C GLY A 228 -19.88 -0.07 8.07
N ALA A 229 -20.76 -0.86 7.44
CA ALA A 229 -21.29 -0.55 6.10
C ALA A 229 -22.14 0.73 6.03
N GLU A 230 -22.71 1.16 7.16
CA GLU A 230 -23.48 2.40 7.29
C GLU A 230 -22.58 3.47 7.95
N PRO A 231 -22.42 4.67 7.33
CA PRO A 231 -21.68 5.78 7.95
C PRO A 231 -22.26 6.17 9.30
N VAL A 232 -21.41 6.47 10.29
CA VAL A 232 -21.82 6.81 11.66
C VAL A 232 -22.82 7.97 11.70
N ALA A 233 -22.63 9.00 10.87
CA ALA A 233 -23.56 10.13 10.80
C ALA A 233 -24.98 9.70 10.39
N LYS A 234 -25.12 8.82 9.39
CA LYS A 234 -26.42 8.28 8.96
C LYS A 234 -27.04 7.41 10.06
N LEU A 235 -26.23 6.59 10.72
CA LEU A 235 -26.66 5.75 11.84
C LEU A 235 -27.22 6.60 12.99
N LEU A 236 -26.53 7.68 13.38
CA LEU A 236 -26.95 8.56 14.47
C LEU A 236 -28.27 9.28 14.13
N VAL A 237 -28.40 9.81 12.92
CA VAL A 237 -29.66 10.43 12.45
C VAL A 237 -30.82 9.45 12.52
N ARG A 238 -30.62 8.21 12.06
CA ARG A 238 -31.65 7.17 12.11
C ARG A 238 -32.01 6.79 13.54
N THR A 239 -31.04 6.66 14.45
CA THR A 239 -31.30 6.38 15.86
C THR A 239 -32.09 7.52 16.50
N THR A 240 -31.68 8.78 16.29
CA THR A 240 -32.37 9.95 16.83
C THR A 240 -33.81 10.05 16.36
N ALA A 241 -34.08 9.81 15.07
CA ALA A 241 -35.45 9.86 14.56
C ALA A 241 -36.37 8.81 15.22
N VAL A 242 -35.84 7.60 15.43
CA VAL A 242 -36.59 6.54 16.12
C VAL A 242 -36.84 6.88 17.58
N THR A 243 -35.83 7.37 18.31
CA THR A 243 -35.99 7.74 19.72
C THR A 243 -36.91 8.95 19.89
N ASN A 244 -36.77 9.99 19.06
CA ASN A 244 -37.66 11.16 19.08
C ASN A 244 -39.12 10.78 18.82
N SER A 245 -39.35 9.87 17.87
CA SER A 245 -40.68 9.33 17.59
C SER A 245 -41.28 8.60 18.80
N LEU A 246 -40.46 7.88 19.57
CA LEU A 246 -40.88 7.20 20.80
C LEU A 246 -41.12 8.18 21.95
N ASP A 247 -40.30 9.23 22.05
CA ASP A 247 -40.40 10.28 23.08
C ASP A 247 -41.53 11.29 22.77
N GLY A 248 -42.19 11.17 21.61
CA GLY A 248 -43.24 12.08 21.17
C GLY A 248 -42.73 13.48 20.79
N VAL A 249 -41.42 13.61 20.54
CA VAL A 249 -40.80 14.85 20.06
C VAL A 249 -41.00 14.91 18.54
N PRO A 250 -41.71 15.92 18.00
CA PRO A 250 -41.90 16.03 16.57
C PRO A 250 -40.55 16.28 15.88
N ASP A 251 -40.09 15.32 15.08
CA ASP A 251 -38.89 15.48 14.28
C ASP A 251 -39.05 16.64 13.29
N MET A 252 -38.07 17.54 13.27
CA MET A 252 -37.89 18.44 12.11
C MET A 252 -37.47 17.60 10.91
N SER A 253 -38.09 17.84 9.75
CA SER A 253 -37.84 17.12 8.52
C SER A 253 -36.34 16.99 8.23
N CYS A 254 -35.81 15.77 8.27
CA CYS A 254 -34.44 15.51 7.84
C CYS A 254 -34.30 15.86 6.35
N PRO A 255 -33.30 16.66 5.94
CA PRO A 255 -33.00 16.83 4.53
C PRO A 255 -32.72 15.46 3.93
N LYS A 256 -33.47 15.10 2.89
CA LYS A 256 -33.10 13.96 2.04
C LYS A 256 -31.75 14.31 1.44
N VAL A 257 -30.69 13.66 1.92
CA VAL A 257 -29.40 13.67 1.21
C VAL A 257 -29.68 13.01 -0.13
N PRO A 258 -29.52 13.72 -1.27
CA PRO A 258 -29.67 13.11 -2.57
C PRO A 258 -28.72 11.92 -2.65
N ASP A 259 -29.19 10.78 -3.17
CA ASP A 259 -28.27 9.76 -3.65
C ASP A 259 -27.49 10.39 -4.80
N ALA A 260 -26.26 10.81 -4.52
CA ALA A 260 -25.30 11.23 -5.53
C ALA A 260 -24.92 9.97 -6.33
N ARG A 261 -25.76 9.62 -7.30
CA ARG A 261 -25.48 8.60 -8.30
C ARG A 261 -25.76 9.22 -9.65
N ASP A 262 -24.73 9.92 -10.12
CA ASP A 262 -24.31 10.12 -11.52
C ASP A 262 -23.25 11.26 -11.54
N GLU A 263 -22.34 11.27 -10.56
CA GLU A 263 -21.22 12.21 -10.55
C GLU A 263 -20.10 11.61 -11.39
N TYR A 264 -19.87 12.20 -12.57
CA TYR A 264 -18.66 11.93 -13.34
C TYR A 264 -17.49 12.61 -12.62
N PHE A 265 -16.60 11.80 -12.05
CA PHE A 265 -15.41 12.31 -11.38
C PHE A 265 -14.24 12.32 -12.37
N PRO A 266 -13.80 13.49 -12.86
CA PRO A 266 -12.58 13.57 -13.67
C PRO A 266 -11.35 13.19 -12.84
N GLU A 267 -10.37 12.56 -13.48
CA GLU A 267 -9.12 12.16 -12.82
C GLU A 267 -8.39 13.39 -12.26
N PRO A 268 -8.02 13.42 -10.96
CA PRO A 268 -7.25 14.50 -10.37
C PRO A 268 -5.89 14.64 -11.05
N SER A 269 -5.37 15.87 -11.12
CA SER A 269 -4.04 16.14 -11.66
C SER A 269 -2.95 15.73 -10.65
N ASN A 270 -2.67 14.43 -10.58
CA ASN A 270 -1.45 13.77 -10.10
C ASN A 270 -0.84 14.33 -8.79
N ASN A 271 -1.37 13.86 -7.65
CA ASN A 271 -0.59 13.60 -6.43
C ASN A 271 -0.71 12.09 -6.11
N ASP A 272 0.26 11.55 -5.35
CA ASP A 272 0.45 10.11 -5.11
C ASP A 272 -0.86 9.27 -5.02
N PRO A 273 -1.10 8.35 -5.98
CA PRO A 273 -2.34 7.57 -6.05
C PRO A 273 -2.63 6.71 -4.81
N PHE A 274 -1.60 6.34 -4.04
CA PHE A 274 -1.79 5.61 -2.79
C PHE A 274 -2.30 6.51 -1.68
N LEU A 275 -1.73 7.71 -1.53
CA LEU A 275 -2.18 8.68 -0.53
C LEU A 275 -3.60 9.14 -0.82
N GLU A 276 -3.94 9.38 -2.08
CA GLU A 276 -5.30 9.73 -2.48
C GLU A 276 -6.30 8.59 -2.20
N TYR A 277 -5.92 7.32 -2.43
CA TYR A 277 -6.76 6.18 -2.05
C TYR A 277 -6.99 6.11 -0.54
N VAL A 278 -5.92 6.29 0.26
CA VAL A 278 -5.99 6.25 1.73
C VAL A 278 -6.83 7.42 2.27
N GLU A 279 -6.69 8.61 1.71
CA GLU A 279 -7.47 9.81 2.04
C GLU A 279 -8.95 9.63 1.64
N SER A 280 -9.24 9.04 0.49
CA SER A 280 -10.62 8.74 0.05
C SER A 280 -11.33 7.70 0.92
N GLN A 281 -10.58 6.85 1.61
CA GLN A 281 -11.14 5.93 2.62
C GLN A 281 -11.32 6.59 4.00
N GLY A 282 -10.90 7.86 4.16
CA GLY A 282 -10.94 8.58 5.44
C GLY A 282 -9.91 8.07 6.45
N TRP A 283 -8.84 7.43 6.00
CA TRP A 283 -7.82 6.84 6.87
C TRP A 283 -6.72 7.84 7.26
N LEU A 284 -6.59 8.93 6.50
CA LEU A 284 -5.82 10.11 6.85
C LEU A 284 -6.83 11.21 7.14
N GLY A 285 -6.81 11.74 8.37
CA GLY A 285 -7.60 12.88 8.84
C GLY A 285 -6.72 13.85 9.59
#